data_AF-A0A0D8ZLP3-F1
#
_entry.id   AF-A0A0D8ZLP3-F1
#
_cell.length_a   1.000
_cell.length_b   1.000
_cell.length_c   1.000
_cell.angle_alpha   90.00
_cell.angle_beta   90.00
_cell.angle_gamma   90.00
#
_symmetry.space_group_name_H-M   'P 1'
#
loop_
_entity.id
_entity.type
_entity.pdbx_description
1 polymer ?
#
loop_
_entity_poly.entity_id
_entity_poly.type
_entity_poly.pdbx_seq_one_letter_code
_entity_poly.pdbx_strand_id
1 'polypeptide(L)' 'LEEAEDLAFAYLTAGIVPEKNFNDALHVAITTIHEFDVLLSWNFRHLANINKEARFMEINRSKGYLKSFKITTPYEVSA' A
#
# COMPACT_ATOMS: atom_id res chain seq x y z
N LEU A 1 -3.88 15.21 1.03
CA LEU A 1 -2.70 14.55 1.64
C LEU A 1 -3.02 14.11 3.06
N GLU A 2 -3.69 14.93 3.87
CA GLU A 2 -4.15 14.55 5.23
C GLU A 2 -4.83 13.16 5.29
N GLU A 3 -5.82 12.88 4.43
CA GLU A 3 -6.47 11.56 4.36
C GLU A 3 -5.50 10.41 4.04
N ALA A 4 -4.50 10.66 3.18
CA ALA A 4 -3.49 9.67 2.83
C ALA A 4 -2.50 9.45 3.98
N GLU A 5 -2.17 10.50 4.73
CA GLU A 5 -1.33 10.41 5.92
C GLU A 5 -2.05 9.62 7.03
N ASP A 6 -3.33 9.88 7.27
CA ASP A 6 -4.14 9.14 8.24
C ASP A 6 -4.22 7.65 7.90
N LEU A 7 -4.43 7.32 6.62
CA LEU A 7 -4.45 5.94 6.16
C LEU A 7 -3.05 5.30 6.25
N ALA A 8 -1.99 6.05 5.95
CA ALA A 8 -0.61 5.60 6.15
C ALA A 8 -0.32 5.28 7.62
N PHE A 9 -0.72 6.17 8.55
CA PHE A 9 -0.62 5.92 9.98
C PHE A 9 -1.37 4.66 10.41
N ALA A 10 -2.56 4.40 9.87
CA ALA A 10 -3.29 3.17 10.14
C ALA A 10 -2.48 1.91 9.76
N TYR A 11 -1.72 1.95 8.66
CA TYR A 11 -0.84 0.84 8.27
C TYR A 11 0.35 0.65 9.22
N LEU A 12 0.90 1.74 9.73
CA LEU A 12 1.97 1.72 10.74
C LEU A 12 1.46 1.15 12.05
N THR A 13 0.30 1.63 12.54
CA THR A 13 -0.35 1.13 13.76
C THR A 13 -0.70 -0.35 13.65
N ALA A 14 -1.10 -0.81 12.47
CA ALA A 14 -1.34 -2.23 12.20
C ALA A 14 -0.05 -3.07 12.07
N GLY A 15 1.14 -2.45 12.09
CA GLY A 15 2.42 -3.14 11.94
C GLY A 15 2.59 -3.79 10.57
N ILE A 16 2.00 -3.21 9.52
CA ILE A 16 2.20 -3.67 8.13
C ILE A 16 3.53 -3.12 7.61
N VAL A 17 3.83 -1.88 7.98
CA VAL A 17 5.02 -1.12 7.60
C VAL A 17 5.70 -0.59 8.87
N PRO A 18 7.03 -0.71 9.02
CA PRO A 18 7.73 -0.11 10.15
C PRO A 18 7.73 1.42 10.03
N GLU A 19 7.76 2.13 11.16
CA GLU A 19 7.68 3.61 11.19
C GLU A 19 8.73 4.31 10.31
N LYS A 20 9.96 3.78 10.27
CA LYS A 20 11.05 4.28 9.41
C LYS A 20 10.73 4.26 7.91
N ASN A 21 9.69 3.54 7.49
CA ASN A 21 9.23 3.42 6.13
C ASN A 21 7.88 4.14 5.91
N PHE A 22 7.62 5.26 6.60
CA PHE A 22 6.37 6.01 6.45
C PHE A 22 6.04 6.35 4.98
N ASN A 23 7.02 6.75 4.17
CA ASN A 23 6.80 7.08 2.75
C ASN A 23 6.29 5.89 1.93
N ASP A 24 6.69 4.66 2.29
CA ASP A 24 6.19 3.44 1.67
C ASP A 24 4.69 3.25 1.98
N ALA A 25 4.29 3.49 3.24
CA ALA A 25 2.90 3.46 3.66
C ALA A 25 2.07 4.57 2.98
N LEU A 26 2.65 5.76 2.82
CA LEU A 26 2.01 6.88 2.14
C LEU A 26 1.76 6.59 0.65
N HIS A 27 2.71 5.97 -0.05
CA HIS A 27 2.50 5.53 -1.43
C HIS A 27 1.33 4.55 -1.57
N VAL A 28 1.21 3.60 -0.63
CA VAL A 28 0.08 2.67 -0.60
C VAL A 28 -1.24 3.39 -0.33
N ALA A 29 -1.25 4.35 0.60
CA ALA A 29 -2.43 5.13 0.92
C ALA A 29 -2.91 5.96 -0.27
N ILE A 30 -1.99 6.65 -0.96
CA ILE A 30 -2.28 7.41 -2.19
C ILE A 30 -2.87 6.49 -3.26
N THR A 31 -2.28 5.30 -3.45
CA THR A 31 -2.80 4.31 -4.42
C THR A 31 -4.22 3.88 -4.10
N THR A 32 -4.50 3.69 -2.81
CA THR A 32 -5.82 3.30 -2.32
C THR A 32 -6.85 4.39 -2.55
N ILE A 33 -6.55 5.63 -2.13
CA ILE A 33 -7.49 6.77 -2.18
C ILE A 33 -7.81 7.15 -3.63
N HIS A 34 -6.82 7.13 -4.50
CA HIS A 34 -7.00 7.45 -5.91
C HIS A 34 -7.45 6.25 -6.75
N GLU A 35 -7.74 5.11 -6.11
CA GLU A 35 -8.29 3.94 -6.78
C GLU A 35 -7.42 3.47 -7.97
N PHE A 36 -6.10 3.51 -7.84
CA PHE A 36 -5.23 2.96 -8.88
C PHE A 36 -5.29 1.44 -8.91
N ASP A 37 -5.19 0.84 -10.09
CA ASP A 37 -5.18 -0.63 -10.24
C ASP A 37 -3.84 -1.25 -9.85
N VAL A 38 -2.75 -0.48 -9.95
CA VAL A 38 -1.37 -0.96 -9.76
C VAL A 38 -0.52 0.06 -9.01
N LEU A 39 0.23 -0.40 -8.02
CA LEU A 39 1.32 0.31 -7.38
C LEU A 39 2.66 -0.24 -7.88
N LEU A 40 3.29 0.49 -8.80
CA LEU A 40 4.60 0.15 -9.35
C LEU A 40 5.73 0.68 -8.47
N SER A 41 6.65 -0.19 -8.06
CA SER A 41 7.82 0.24 -7.30
C SER A 41 9.02 -0.68 -7.47
N TRP A 42 10.19 -0.07 -7.60
CA TRP A 42 11.49 -0.75 -7.53
C TRP A 42 11.92 -1.04 -6.08
N ASN A 43 11.39 -0.27 -5.12
CA ASN A 43 11.78 -0.27 -3.72
C ASN A 43 10.99 -1.29 -2.87
N PHE A 44 9.90 -1.84 -3.41
CA PHE A 44 9.05 -2.76 -2.66
C PHE A 44 9.54 -4.20 -2.61
N ARG A 45 10.79 -4.55 -2.93
CA ARG A 45 11.26 -5.93 -2.73
C ARG A 45 11.13 -6.41 -1.26
N HIS A 46 11.06 -5.49 -0.29
CA HIS A 46 10.78 -5.76 1.13
C HIS A 46 9.29 -5.65 1.53
N LEU A 47 8.44 -5.11 0.65
CA LEU A 47 6.99 -4.92 0.85
C LEU A 47 6.14 -5.86 -0.02
N ALA A 48 6.70 -6.35 -1.12
CA ALA A 48 6.21 -7.35 -2.07
C ALA A 48 6.31 -8.74 -1.45
N ASN A 49 5.68 -8.88 -0.30
CA ASN A 49 5.27 -10.16 0.24
C ASN A 49 3.76 -10.21 0.03
N ILE A 50 3.25 -11.26 -0.61
CA ILE A 50 1.80 -11.44 -0.85
C ILE A 50 0.99 -11.26 0.44
N ASN A 51 1.57 -11.61 1.59
CA ASN A 51 0.95 -11.41 2.90
C ASN A 51 0.72 -9.94 3.26
N LYS A 52 1.52 -9.00 2.76
CA LYS A 52 1.36 -7.56 3.03
C LYS A 52 0.26 -6.94 2.18
N GLU A 53 0.11 -7.32 0.91
CA GLU A 53 -1.00 -6.85 0.07
C GLU A 53 -2.35 -7.17 0.73
N ALA A 54 -2.54 -8.42 1.16
CA ALA A 54 -3.77 -8.82 1.83
C ALA A 54 -4.06 -8.00 3.10
N ARG A 55 -3.03 -7.69 3.89
CA ARG A 55 -3.16 -6.85 5.09
C ARG A 55 -3.49 -5.40 4.78
N PHE A 56 -2.91 -4.82 3.72
CA PHE A 56 -3.32 -3.49 3.25
C PHE A 56 -4.79 -3.49 2.85
N MET A 57 -5.23 -4.49 2.07
CA MET A 57 -6.65 -4.61 1.67
C MET A 57 -7.59 -4.78 2.85
N GLU A 58 -7.17 -5.49 3.90
CA GLU A 58 -7.94 -5.62 5.14
C GLU A 58 -8.18 -4.27 5.82
N ILE A 59 -7.11 -3.49 6.04
CA ILE A 59 -7.23 -2.15 6.64
C ILE A 59 -8.03 -1.23 5.74
N ASN A 60 -7.78 -1.24 4.43
CA ASN A 60 -8.49 -0.43 3.44
C ASN A 60 -10.00 -0.65 3.49
N ARG A 61 -10.42 -1.92 3.47
CA ARG A 61 -11.84 -2.30 3.57
C ARG A 61 -12.46 -1.87 4.88
N SER A 62 -11.73 -2.00 6.00
CA SER A 62 -12.21 -1.54 7.31
C SER A 62 -12.45 -0.02 7.37
N LYS A 63 -11.77 0.74 6.49
CA LYS A 63 -11.86 2.19 6.34
C LYS A 63 -12.80 2.63 5.21
N GLY A 64 -13.46 1.70 4.53
CA GLY A 64 -14.42 1.99 3.44
C GLY A 64 -13.81 2.01 2.04
N TYR A 65 -12.50 1.78 1.88
CA TYR A 65 -11.86 1.68 0.57
C TYR A 65 -12.00 0.25 0.03
N LEU A 66 -12.84 0.08 -0.99
CA LEU A 66 -13.21 -1.24 -1.51
C LEU A 66 -12.36 -1.70 -2.69
N LYS A 67 -11.74 -0.76 -3.42
CA LYS A 67 -10.91 -1.11 -4.58
C LYS A 67 -9.61 -1.76 -4.14
N SER A 68 -9.33 -2.92 -4.73
CA SER A 68 -8.04 -3.61 -4.62
C SER A 68 -7.09 -3.17 -5.71
N PHE A 69 -5.80 -3.16 -5.40
CA PHE A 69 -4.71 -2.90 -6.34
C PHE A 69 -3.63 -3.96 -6.20
N LYS A 70 -2.76 -4.08 -7.21
CA LYS A 70 -1.61 -4.98 -7.18
C LYS A 70 -0.31 -4.21 -6.93
N ILE A 71 0.56 -4.71 -6.05
CA ILE A 71 1.93 -4.19 -5.92
C ILE A 71 2.82 -5.01 -6.85
N THR A 72 3.55 -4.36 -7.73
CA THR A 72 4.38 -5.07 -8.70
C THR A 72 5.66 -4.32 -9.00
N THR A 73 6.63 -5.05 -9.53
CA THR A 73 7.89 -4.45 -10.00
C THR A 73 7.83 -4.21 -11.51
N PRO A 74 8.57 -3.23 -12.05
CA PRO A 74 8.53 -2.96 -13.49
C PRO A 74 8.97 -4.15 -14.37
N TYR A 75 9.80 -5.06 -13.84
CA TYR A 75 10.17 -6.29 -14.54
C TYR A 75 8.98 -7.22 -14.78
N GLU A 76 8.02 -7.28 -13.86
CA GLU A 76 6.85 -8.17 -13.96
C GLU A 76 5.78 -7.64 -14.93
N VAL A 77 5.82 -6.34 -15.25
CA VAL A 77 4.87 -5.69 -16.18
C VAL A 77 5.44 -5.59 -17.61
N SER A 78 6.77 -5.69 -17.77
CA SER A 78 7.44 -5.57 -19.07
C SER A 78 7.60 -6.91 -19.81
N ALA A 79 6.94 -7.97 -19.33
CA ALA A 79 7.01 -9.34 -19.87
C ALA A 79 5.79 -9.66 -20.76
#